data_AF-A0AAJ4UVI2-F1
#
_entry.id   AF-A0AAJ4UVI2-F1
#
_cell.length_a   1.000
_cell.length_b   1.000
_cell.length_c   1.000
_cell.angle_alpha   90.00
_cell.angle_beta   90.00
_cell.angle_gamma   90.00
#
_symmetry.space_group_name_H-M   'P 1'
#
loop_
_entity.id
_entity.type
_entity.pdbx_description
1 polymer ?
#
loop_
_entity_poly.entity_id
_entity_poly.type
_entity_poly.pdbx_seq_one_letter_code
_entity_poly.pdbx_strand_id
1 'polypeptide(L)' 'MSQQSLSTPHLALLREIRVNPAGCSAADLHIAAANNGIDNPDAVVDALVDSGFVHQLGNEPRTWYVVSPAGRALS' A
#
# COMPACT_ATOMS: atom_id res chain seq x y z
N MET A 1 21.23 -0.37 7.80
CA MET A 1 19.88 -0.52 7.22
C MET A 1 19.79 0.48 6.08
N SER A 2 19.65 0.01 4.84
CA SER A 2 19.58 0.86 3.66
C SER A 2 18.18 1.48 3.59
N GLN A 3 18.10 2.81 3.54
CA GLN A 3 16.84 3.54 3.38
C GLN A 3 16.27 3.16 2.00
N GLN A 4 15.23 2.32 1.95
CA GLN A 4 14.58 1.96 0.68
C GLN A 4 13.90 3.23 0.13
N SER A 5 14.39 3.74 -0.99
CA SER A 5 13.74 4.84 -1.69
C SER A 5 12.43 4.34 -2.30
N LEU A 6 11.31 4.92 -1.87
CA LEU A 6 10.00 4.63 -2.45
C LEU A 6 9.98 5.05 -3.91
N SER A 7 9.69 4.10 -4.80
CA SER A 7 9.48 4.38 -6.23
C SER A 7 8.04 4.84 -6.51
N THR A 8 7.78 5.36 -7.72
CA THR A 8 6.48 5.88 -8.14
C THR A 8 5.30 4.92 -7.87
N PRO A 9 5.40 3.60 -8.14
CA PRO A 9 4.36 2.63 -7.78
C PRO A 9 4.02 2.60 -6.28
N HIS A 10 5.03 2.67 -5.41
CA HIS A 10 4.84 2.67 -3.97
C HIS A 10 4.07 3.90 -3.52
N LEU A 11 4.45 5.08 -4.03
CA LEU A 11 3.77 6.34 -3.70
C LEU A 11 2.33 6.36 -4.22
N ALA A 12 2.07 5.78 -5.40
CA ALA A 12 0.72 5.67 -5.96
C ALA A 12 -0.20 4.82 -5.07
N LEU A 13 0.19 3.59 -4.75
CA LEU A 13 -0.64 2.73 -3.88
C LEU A 13 -0.74 3.24 -2.44
N LEU A 14 0.35 3.81 -1.90
CA LEU A 14 0.31 4.44 -0.58
C LEU A 14 -0.69 5.60 -0.53
N ARG A 15 -0.77 6.41 -1.59
CA ARG A 15 -1.76 7.49 -1.71
C ARG A 15 -3.18 6.95 -1.72
N GLU A 16 -3.44 5.88 -2.48
CA GLU A 16 -4.76 5.26 -2.56
C GLU A 16 -5.23 4.71 -1.20
N ILE A 17 -4.34 4.00 -0.49
CA ILE A 17 -4.63 3.52 0.87
C ILE A 17 -4.88 4.69 1.82
N ARG A 18 -4.14 5.79 1.68
CA ARG A 18 -4.24 6.96 2.55
C ARG A 18 -5.56 7.72 2.40
N VAL A 19 -6.11 7.81 1.18
CA VAL A 19 -7.37 8.52 0.94
C VAL A 19 -8.60 7.72 1.39
N ASN A 20 -8.45 6.41 1.62
CA ASN A 20 -9.51 5.56 2.12
C ASN A 20 -9.42 5.37 3.66
N PRO A 21 -10.23 6.06 4.47
CA PRO A 21 -10.16 5.98 5.93
C PRO A 21 -10.55 4.60 6.48
N ALA A 22 -11.29 3.81 5.71
CA ALA A 22 -11.64 2.44 6.08
C ALA A 22 -10.49 1.45 5.78
N GLY A 23 -9.47 1.86 5.02
CA GLY A 23 -8.49 0.97 4.41
C GLY A 23 -8.96 0.42 3.07
N CYS A 24 -8.04 -0.20 2.35
CA CYS A 24 -8.30 -0.81 1.04
C CYS A 24 -8.21 -2.34 1.15
N SER A 25 -9.12 -3.05 0.49
CA SER A 25 -8.98 -4.49 0.32
C SER A 25 -7.90 -4.82 -0.71
N ALA A 26 -7.44 -6.07 -0.77
CA ALA A 26 -6.55 -6.53 -1.84
C ALA A 26 -7.14 -6.27 -3.25
N ALA A 27 -8.46 -6.44 -3.40
CA ALA A 27 -9.15 -6.17 -4.66
C ALA A 27 -9.12 -4.67 -5.04
N ASP A 28 -9.32 -3.77 -4.06
CA ASP A 28 -9.24 -2.33 -4.30
C ASP A 28 -7.82 -1.92 -4.74
N LEU A 29 -6.79 -2.53 -4.14
CA LEU A 29 -5.40 -2.27 -4.49
C LEU A 29 -5.04 -2.81 -5.88
N HIS A 30 -5.60 -3.94 -6.29
CA HIS A 30 -5.42 -4.45 -7.66
C HIS A 30 -6.07 -3.54 -8.69
N ILE A 31 -7.27 -3.00 -8.41
CA ILE A 31 -7.93 -2.01 -9.27
C ILE A 31 -7.09 -0.71 -9.34
N ALA A 32 -6.64 -0.22 -8.20
CA ALA A 32 -5.79 0.97 -8.13
C ALA A 32 -4.47 0.77 -8.90
N ALA A 33 -3.84 -0.39 -8.77
CA ALA A 33 -2.62 -0.75 -9.47
C ALA A 33 -2.83 -0.77 -10.99
N ALA A 34 -3.90 -1.40 -11.46
CA ALA A 34 -4.25 -1.41 -12.89
C ALA A 34 -4.44 0.02 -13.44
N ASN A 35 -5.13 0.89 -12.68
CA ASN A 35 -5.33 2.30 -13.07
C ASN A 35 -4.03 3.12 -13.10
N ASN A 36 -2.99 2.68 -12.38
CA ASN A 36 -1.69 3.34 -12.31
C ASN A 36 -0.61 2.63 -13.15
N GLY A 37 -0.96 1.59 -13.93
CA GLY A 37 -0.02 0.82 -14.73
C GLY A 37 1.03 0.05 -13.92
N ILE A 38 0.63 -0.46 -12.75
CA ILE A 38 1.50 -1.24 -11.85
C ILE A 38 1.29 -2.73 -12.15
N ASP A 39 2.32 -3.37 -12.70
CA ASP A 39 2.25 -4.78 -13.14
C ASP A 39 2.17 -5.79 -11.99
N ASN A 40 2.76 -5.47 -10.84
CA ASN A 40 2.79 -6.37 -9.68
C ASN A 40 2.34 -5.62 -8.40
N PRO A 41 1.01 -5.45 -8.19
CA PRO A 41 0.47 -4.81 -6.99
C PRO A 41 0.94 -5.47 -5.71
N ASP A 42 0.94 -6.80 -5.65
CA ASP A 42 1.21 -7.53 -4.41
C ASP A 42 2.63 -7.27 -3.90
N ALA A 43 3.63 -7.30 -4.79
CA ALA A 43 5.01 -6.99 -4.41
C ALA A 43 5.19 -5.54 -3.91
N VAL A 44 4.44 -4.59 -4.47
CA VAL A 44 4.49 -3.18 -4.03
C VAL A 44 3.83 -3.03 -2.66
N VAL A 45 2.70 -3.70 -2.43
CA VAL A 45 2.00 -3.68 -1.14
C VAL A 45 2.83 -4.36 -0.06
N ASP A 46 3.43 -5.52 -0.35
CA ASP A 46 4.34 -6.21 0.57
C ASP A 46 5.53 -5.32 0.94
N ALA A 47 6.15 -4.64 -0.03
CA ALA A 47 7.22 -3.68 0.26
C ALA A 47 6.76 -2.51 1.14
N LEU A 48 5.53 -2.01 0.97
CA LEU A 48 4.96 -0.96 1.82
C LEU A 48 4.67 -1.46 3.25
N VAL A 49 4.28 -2.74 3.40
CA VAL A 49 4.08 -3.40 4.69
C VAL A 49 5.41 -3.64 5.40
N ASP A 50 6.40 -4.20 4.70
CA ASP A 50 7.76 -4.44 5.21
C ASP A 50 8.46 -3.14 5.62
N SER A 51 8.21 -2.06 4.89
CA SER A 51 8.70 -0.72 5.24
C SER A 51 7.97 -0.09 6.44
N GLY A 52 6.88 -0.70 6.91
CA GLY A 52 6.06 -0.20 8.00
C GLY A 52 5.21 1.02 7.63
N PHE A 53 5.03 1.33 6.35
CA PHE A 53 4.18 2.43 5.88
C PHE A 53 2.71 2.05 5.76
N VAL A 54 2.44 0.75 5.62
CA VAL A 54 1.10 0.17 5.56
C VAL A 54 1.02 -0.96 6.58
N HIS A 55 -0.14 -1.11 7.22
CA HIS A 55 -0.46 -2.26 8.05
C HIS A 55 -1.47 -3.14 7.34
N GLN A 56 -1.16 -4.43 7.27
CA GLN A 56 -2.09 -5.47 6.88
C GLN A 56 -2.93 -5.87 8.09
N LEU A 57 -4.25 -5.91 7.93
CA LEU A 57 -5.22 -6.31 8.93
C LEU A 57 -6.02 -7.51 8.43
N GLY A 58 -6.19 -8.52 9.28
CA GLY A 58 -6.92 -9.75 8.94
C GLY A 58 -6.09 -10.77 8.16
N ASN A 59 -6.77 -11.80 7.67
CA ASN A 59 -6.21 -12.89 6.87
C ASN A 59 -7.09 -13.10 5.63
N GLU A 60 -6.54 -13.71 4.58
CA GLU A 60 -7.29 -14.01 3.37
C GLU A 60 -8.55 -14.85 3.67
N PRO A 61 -9.69 -14.57 3.00
CA PRO A 61 -9.87 -13.57 1.95
C PRO A 61 -10.24 -12.16 2.46
N ARG A 62 -10.24 -11.93 3.78
CA ARG A 62 -10.63 -10.66 4.41
C ARG A 62 -9.42 -9.87 4.87
N THR A 63 -8.56 -9.52 3.91
CA THR A 63 -7.36 -8.72 4.15
C THR A 63 -7.64 -7.25 3.82
N TRP A 64 -7.26 -6.37 4.75
CA TRP A 64 -7.41 -4.92 4.62
C TRP A 64 -6.06 -4.24 4.86
N TYR A 65 -5.76 -3.22 4.08
CA TYR A 65 -4.53 -2.45 4.16
C TYR A 65 -4.85 -1.04 4.61
N VAL A 66 -4.21 -0.61 5.69
CA VAL A 66 -4.38 0.75 6.25
C VAL A 66 -3.04 1.46 6.32
N VAL A 67 -3.03 2.76 6.08
CA VAL A 67 -1.79 3.53 6.17
C VAL A 67 -1.36 3.68 7.64
N SER A 68 -0.07 3.48 7.91
CA SER A 68 0.51 3.69 9.24
C SER A 68 0.74 5.19 9.51
N PRO A 69 1.01 5.59 10.76
CA PRO A 69 1.45 6.95 11.06
C PRO A 69 2.71 7.37 10.28
N ALA A 70 3.66 6.45 10.07
CA ALA A 70 4.86 6.69 9.28
C ALA A 70 4.52 6.90 7.80
N GLY A 71 3.61 6.08 7.25
CA GLY A 71 3.11 6.24 5.88
C GLY A 71 2.40 7.58 5.65
N ARG A 72 1.70 8.09 6.66
CA ARG A 72 1.05 9.42 6.59
C ARG A 72 2.06 10.57 6.60
N ALA A 73 3.21 10.39 7.23
CA ALA A 73 4.25 11.42 7.39
C ALA A 73 5.13 11.63 6.14
N LEU A 74 5.06 10.74 5.14
CA LEU A 74 5.83 10.81 3.88
C LEU A 74 5.31 11.88 2.89
N SER A 75 4.80 13.00 3.40
CA SER A 75 4.30 14.12 2.62
C SER A 75 5.41 14.99 2.06
#